data_AF-A0A522V940-F1
#
_entry.id   AF-A0A522V940-F1
#
_cell.length_a   1.000
_cell.length_b   1.000
_cell.length_c   1.000
_cell.angle_alpha   90.00
_cell.angle_beta   90.00
_cell.angle_gamma   90.00
#
_symmetry.space_group_name_H-M   'P 1'
#
loop_
_entity.id
_entity.type
_entity.pdbx_description
1 polymer ?
#
loop_
_entity_poly.entity_id
_entity_poly.type
_entity_poly.pdbx_seq_one_letter_code
_entity_poly.pdbx_strand_id
1 'polypeptide(L)'
;MRILITGGAGFIGSALVRHVLDNGHEAVNLDKLTYAAAPGNLDGVESRPGYRFEQADICDAQALGRIFASHQPDAVMHLAAESHVDRSIDGPAAFMETNIQGTYRVLEAALEYFRALPGGRREAFRFHHVSTDEVFGSLGTEGYFTETTPYAPRSPYSASKASSDHLASAWHHTFGLPVVISNCSNNYGPRQFP
;
A
#
# COMPACT_ATOMS: atom_id res chain seq x y z
N MET A 1 -13.70 11.05 -5.85
CA MET A 1 -12.43 10.59 -6.45
C MET A 1 -12.47 9.09 -6.58
N ARG A 2 -11.73 8.52 -7.52
CA ARG A 2 -11.49 7.08 -7.60
C ARG A 2 -10.12 6.75 -7.03
N ILE A 3 -10.09 5.87 -6.04
CA ILE A 3 -8.87 5.51 -5.31
C ILE A 3 -8.56 4.04 -5.57
N LEU A 4 -7.38 3.78 -6.13
CA LEU A 4 -6.82 2.44 -6.22
C LEU A 4 -6.18 2.10 -4.88
N ILE A 5 -6.71 1.09 -4.20
CA ILE A 5 -6.23 0.61 -2.91
C ILE A 5 -5.65 -0.77 -3.12
N THR A 6 -4.36 -0.96 -2.86
CA THR A 6 -3.78 -2.32 -2.88
C THR A 6 -3.83 -2.92 -1.48
N GLY A 7 -4.15 -4.20 -1.34
CA GLY A 7 -4.23 -4.89 -0.04
C GLY A 7 -5.54 -4.59 0.71
N GLY A 8 -6.60 -4.21 0.00
CA GLY A 8 -7.87 -3.79 0.60
C GLY A 8 -8.70 -4.93 1.20
N ALA A 9 -8.32 -6.20 1.01
CA ALA A 9 -8.94 -7.33 1.72
C ALA A 9 -8.28 -7.63 3.09
N GLY A 10 -7.13 -6.99 3.38
CA GLY A 10 -6.45 -7.09 4.67
C GLY A 10 -7.15 -6.29 5.78
N PHE A 11 -6.57 -6.33 6.98
CA PHE A 11 -7.09 -5.63 8.17
C PHE A 11 -7.28 -4.12 7.94
N ILE A 12 -6.18 -3.38 7.79
CA ILE A 12 -6.21 -1.91 7.63
C ILE A 12 -6.85 -1.53 6.29
N GLY A 13 -6.52 -2.26 5.22
CA GLY A 13 -7.06 -2.02 3.88
C GLY A 13 -8.57 -2.10 3.81
N SER A 14 -9.20 -3.07 4.48
CA SER A 14 -10.66 -3.22 4.46
C SER A 14 -11.39 -2.13 5.23
N ALA A 15 -10.75 -1.56 6.26
CA ALA A 15 -11.25 -0.38 6.95
C ALA A 15 -11.17 0.86 6.05
N LEU A 16 -10.05 1.03 5.34
CA LEU A 16 -9.87 2.13 4.39
C LEU A 16 -10.87 2.05 3.23
N VAL A 17 -11.09 0.87 2.64
CA VAL A 17 -12.09 0.68 1.58
C VAL A 17 -13.47 1.16 2.03
N ARG A 18 -13.91 0.78 3.24
CA ARG A 18 -15.20 1.24 3.79
C ARG A 18 -15.22 2.74 3.98
N HIS A 19 -14.17 3.28 4.59
CA HIS A 19 -14.06 4.72 4.82
C HIS A 19 -14.13 5.53 3.52
N VAL A 20 -13.45 5.09 2.47
CA VAL A 20 -13.49 5.72 1.14
C VAL A 20 -14.91 5.72 0.58
N LEU A 21 -15.61 4.59 0.65
CA LEU A 21 -16.98 4.47 0.14
C LEU A 21 -17.99 5.28 0.97
N ASP A 22 -17.82 5.33 2.30
CA ASP A 22 -18.67 6.10 3.21
C ASP A 22 -18.54 7.61 3.02
N ASN A 23 -17.39 8.07 2.52
CA ASN A 23 -17.16 9.46 2.14
C ASN A 23 -17.51 9.77 0.67
N GLY A 24 -18.26 8.89 0.01
CA GLY A 24 -18.77 9.11 -1.35
C GLY A 24 -17.69 9.04 -2.43
N HIS A 25 -16.60 8.32 -2.18
CA HIS A 25 -15.56 8.05 -3.18
C HIS A 25 -15.71 6.63 -3.74
N GLU A 26 -15.01 6.37 -4.84
CA GLU A 26 -14.93 5.04 -5.45
C GLU A 26 -13.66 4.33 -4.99
N ALA A 27 -13.78 3.06 -4.63
CA ALA A 27 -12.68 2.21 -4.19
C ALA A 27 -12.45 1.08 -5.21
N VAL A 28 -11.28 1.08 -5.82
CA VAL A 28 -10.79 -0.04 -6.63
C VAL A 28 -9.83 -0.82 -5.76
N ASN A 29 -10.27 -1.96 -5.24
CA ASN A 29 -9.48 -2.81 -4.35
C ASN A 29 -8.71 -3.86 -5.17
N LEU A 30 -7.39 -3.74 -5.21
CA LEU A 30 -6.48 -4.73 -5.78
C LEU A 30 -5.94 -5.60 -4.64
N ASP A 31 -6.22 -6.90 -4.66
CA ASP A 31 -5.70 -7.82 -3.65
C ASP A 31 -5.37 -9.19 -4.24
N LYS A 32 -4.30 -9.81 -3.73
CA LYS A 32 -3.89 -11.18 -4.14
C LYS A 32 -4.68 -12.26 -3.40
N LEU A 33 -5.38 -11.91 -2.32
CA LEU A 33 -6.04 -12.83 -1.39
C LEU A 33 -5.06 -13.86 -0.81
N THR A 34 -3.94 -13.38 -0.27
CA THR A 34 -2.98 -14.23 0.47
C THR A 34 -3.58 -14.68 1.81
N TYR A 35 -2.79 -15.37 2.64
CA TYR A 35 -3.24 -15.77 3.98
C TYR A 35 -3.70 -14.59 4.86
N ALA A 36 -3.22 -13.37 4.58
CA ALA A 36 -3.52 -12.18 5.37
C ALA A 36 -4.88 -11.55 4.97
N ALA A 37 -5.47 -11.99 3.86
CA ALA A 37 -6.83 -11.64 3.50
C ALA A 37 -7.81 -12.51 4.30
N ALA A 38 -8.83 -11.88 4.86
CA ALA A 38 -9.94 -12.59 5.48
C ALA A 38 -11.19 -12.36 4.62
N PRO A 39 -11.87 -13.41 4.09
CA PRO A 39 -13.05 -13.25 3.25
C PRO A 39 -14.13 -12.35 3.88
N GLY A 40 -14.36 -12.49 5.20
CA GLY A 40 -15.32 -11.66 5.94
C GLY A 40 -14.94 -10.17 6.04
N ASN A 41 -13.71 -9.80 5.71
CA ASN A 41 -13.28 -8.40 5.72
C ASN A 41 -13.94 -7.58 4.61
N LEU A 42 -14.55 -8.18 3.59
CA LEU A 42 -15.25 -7.46 2.53
C LEU A 42 -16.77 -7.59 2.61
N ASP A 43 -17.30 -8.28 3.63
CA ASP A 43 -18.73 -8.45 3.82
C ASP A 43 -19.47 -7.10 3.81
N GLY A 44 -20.52 -7.03 3.00
CA GLY A 44 -21.37 -5.87 2.78
C GLY A 44 -20.76 -4.77 1.89
N VAL A 45 -19.47 -4.86 1.54
CA VAL A 45 -18.81 -3.89 0.67
C VAL A 45 -18.97 -4.26 -0.81
N GLU A 46 -18.96 -5.56 -1.12
CA GLU A 46 -18.96 -6.08 -2.49
C GLU A 46 -20.15 -5.60 -3.34
N SER A 47 -21.31 -5.39 -2.70
CA SER A 47 -22.53 -4.93 -3.37
C SER A 47 -22.64 -3.40 -3.50
N ARG A 48 -21.67 -2.64 -2.97
CA ARG A 48 -21.73 -1.16 -3.00
C ARG A 48 -21.41 -0.63 -4.39
N PRO A 49 -22.20 0.31 -4.95
CA PRO A 49 -22.01 0.82 -6.32
C PRO A 49 -20.62 1.37 -6.65
N GLY A 50 -19.94 1.98 -5.67
CA GLY A 50 -18.61 2.57 -5.82
C GLY A 50 -17.43 1.61 -5.58
N TYR A 51 -17.69 0.33 -5.31
CA TYR A 51 -16.66 -0.66 -5.05
C TYR A 51 -16.35 -1.49 -6.29
N ARG A 52 -15.07 -1.72 -6.58
CA ARG A 52 -14.58 -2.65 -7.61
C ARG A 52 -13.48 -3.50 -7.01
N PHE A 53 -13.47 -4.78 -7.34
CA PHE A 53 -12.45 -5.72 -6.88
C PHE A 53 -11.64 -6.24 -8.07
N GLU A 54 -10.33 -6.23 -7.93
CA GLU A 54 -9.35 -6.75 -8.88
C GLU A 54 -8.49 -7.77 -8.16
N GLN A 55 -8.75 -9.07 -8.40
CA GLN A 55 -7.92 -10.12 -7.83
C GLN A 55 -6.65 -10.28 -8.66
N ALA A 56 -5.55 -9.69 -8.20
CA ALA A 56 -4.28 -9.67 -8.91
C ALA A 56 -3.09 -9.56 -7.95
N ASP A 57 -1.93 -10.00 -8.42
CA ASP A 57 -0.66 -9.78 -7.73
C ASP A 57 -0.08 -8.41 -8.13
N ILE A 58 0.40 -7.65 -7.15
CA ILE A 58 1.13 -6.40 -7.41
C ILE A 58 2.46 -6.64 -8.14
N CYS A 59 2.98 -7.87 -8.14
CA CYS A 59 4.13 -8.25 -8.96
C CYS A 59 3.79 -8.46 -10.45
N ASP A 60 2.52 -8.62 -10.81
CA ASP A 60 2.07 -8.77 -12.20
C ASP A 60 1.96 -7.40 -12.89
N ALA A 61 3.01 -7.01 -13.59
CA ALA A 61 3.07 -5.75 -14.33
C ALA A 61 1.98 -5.63 -15.41
N GLN A 62 1.59 -6.75 -16.04
CA GLN A 62 0.55 -6.72 -17.07
C GLN A 62 -0.83 -6.46 -16.44
N ALA A 63 -1.11 -7.08 -15.29
CA ALA A 63 -2.32 -6.82 -14.53
C ALA A 63 -2.36 -5.36 -14.04
N LEU A 64 -1.28 -4.85 -13.46
CA LEU A 64 -1.20 -3.44 -13.05
C LEU A 64 -1.49 -2.49 -14.22
N GLY A 65 -0.83 -2.67 -15.36
CA GLY A 65 -1.08 -1.84 -16.55
C GLY A 65 -2.56 -1.84 -16.98
N ARG A 66 -3.20 -3.03 -17.01
CA ARG A 66 -4.63 -3.15 -17.32
C ARG A 66 -5.52 -2.46 -16.29
N ILE A 67 -5.20 -2.58 -15.00
CA ILE A 67 -5.98 -2.01 -13.89
C ILE A 67 -5.91 -0.48 -13.93
N PHE A 68 -4.70 0.09 -14.04
CA PHE A 68 -4.54 1.54 -14.19
C PHE A 68 -5.25 2.07 -15.44
N ALA A 69 -5.14 1.37 -16.57
CA ALA A 69 -5.79 1.77 -17.82
C ALA A 69 -7.32 1.72 -17.73
N SER A 70 -7.89 0.65 -17.16
CA SER A 70 -9.33 0.45 -17.06
C SER A 70 -9.98 1.36 -16.03
N HIS A 71 -9.34 1.50 -14.87
CA HIS A 71 -9.92 2.23 -13.75
C HIS A 71 -9.52 3.68 -13.71
N GLN A 72 -8.41 4.11 -14.30
CA GLN A 72 -8.02 5.53 -14.34
C GLN A 72 -8.06 6.21 -12.95
N PRO A 73 -7.39 5.69 -11.91
CA PRO A 73 -7.51 6.20 -10.55
C PRO A 73 -6.99 7.63 -10.41
N ASP A 74 -7.63 8.43 -9.55
CA ASP A 74 -7.18 9.78 -9.20
C ASP A 74 -6.09 9.75 -8.10
N ALA A 75 -6.05 8.69 -7.31
CA ALA A 75 -5.02 8.46 -6.30
C ALA A 75 -4.76 6.96 -6.10
N VAL A 76 -3.57 6.64 -5.61
CA VAL A 76 -3.18 5.29 -5.18
C VAL A 76 -2.92 5.31 -3.68
N MET A 77 -3.47 4.35 -2.95
CA MET A 77 -3.13 4.07 -1.56
C MET A 77 -2.58 2.64 -1.49
N HIS A 78 -1.26 2.52 -1.37
CA HIS A 78 -0.54 1.25 -1.43
C HIS A 78 -0.35 0.66 -0.03
N LEU A 79 -1.14 -0.37 0.33
CA LEU A 79 -1.07 -1.08 1.61
C LEU A 79 -0.68 -2.56 1.47
N ALA A 80 -0.78 -3.13 0.27
CA ALA A 80 -0.43 -4.53 0.01
C ALA A 80 1.02 -4.83 0.43
N ALA A 81 1.18 -5.74 1.37
CA ALA A 81 2.45 -6.18 1.91
C ALA A 81 2.30 -7.51 2.65
N GLU A 82 3.40 -8.22 2.81
CA GLU A 82 3.59 -9.19 3.88
C GLU A 82 3.91 -8.43 5.17
N SER A 83 3.16 -8.69 6.25
CA SER A 83 3.13 -7.82 7.43
C SER A 83 3.52 -8.47 8.76
N HIS A 84 3.64 -9.80 8.82
CA HIS A 84 3.86 -10.51 10.09
C HIS A 84 5.36 -10.73 10.37
N VAL A 85 5.89 -10.13 11.45
CA VAL A 85 7.31 -10.20 11.80
C VAL A 85 7.81 -11.65 11.94
N ASP A 86 7.14 -12.50 12.72
CA ASP A 86 7.59 -13.89 12.92
C ASP A 86 7.66 -14.69 11.60
N ARG A 87 6.67 -14.52 10.72
CA ARG A 87 6.70 -15.16 9.38
C ARG A 87 7.85 -14.67 8.52
N SER A 88 8.32 -13.45 8.74
CA SER A 88 9.48 -12.90 8.03
C SER A 88 10.79 -13.57 8.45
N ILE A 89 10.86 -14.11 9.68
CA ILE A 89 12.01 -14.87 10.17
C ILE A 89 12.03 -16.26 9.55
N ASP A 90 10.87 -16.93 9.49
CA ASP A 90 10.75 -18.27 8.93
C ASP A 90 10.83 -18.30 7.39
N GLY A 91 10.32 -17.26 6.73
CA GLY A 91 10.17 -17.18 5.27
C GLY A 91 10.36 -15.77 4.70
N PRO A 92 11.58 -15.20 4.73
CA PRO A 92 11.84 -13.81 4.31
C PRO A 92 11.63 -13.54 2.81
N ALA A 93 11.69 -14.58 1.96
CA ALA A 93 11.60 -14.42 0.50
C ALA A 93 10.29 -13.73 0.06
N ALA A 94 9.16 -14.09 0.67
CA ALA A 94 7.86 -13.49 0.37
C ALA A 94 7.81 -11.99 0.70
N PHE A 95 8.55 -11.54 1.73
CA PHE A 95 8.67 -10.14 2.11
C PHE A 95 9.54 -9.36 1.12
N MET A 96 10.62 -9.96 0.61
CA MET A 96 11.45 -9.32 -0.42
C MET A 96 10.66 -9.17 -1.74
N GLU A 97 9.95 -10.23 -2.14
CA GLU A 97 9.15 -10.21 -3.35
C GLU A 97 7.98 -9.22 -3.23
N THR A 98 7.14 -9.34 -2.20
CA THR A 98 5.93 -8.51 -2.10
C THR A 98 6.26 -7.07 -1.73
N ASN A 99 7.07 -6.84 -0.69
CA ASN A 99 7.23 -5.50 -0.13
C ASN A 99 8.24 -4.67 -0.92
N ILE A 100 9.26 -5.29 -1.52
CA ILE A 100 10.27 -4.56 -2.30
C ILE A 100 9.93 -4.60 -3.77
N GLN A 101 9.91 -5.79 -4.38
CA GLN A 101 9.67 -5.92 -5.81
C GLN A 101 8.23 -5.51 -6.17
N GLY A 102 7.24 -5.89 -5.37
CA GLY A 102 5.84 -5.47 -5.55
C GLY A 102 5.69 -3.95 -5.48
N THR A 103 6.24 -3.29 -4.45
CA THR A 103 6.22 -1.81 -4.39
C THR A 103 6.89 -1.17 -5.59
N TYR A 104 8.04 -1.69 -6.05
CA TYR A 104 8.68 -1.23 -7.28
C TYR A 104 7.73 -1.34 -8.50
N ARG A 105 7.04 -2.47 -8.67
CA ARG A 105 6.09 -2.65 -9.79
C ARG A 105 4.93 -1.67 -9.73
N VAL A 106 4.37 -1.43 -8.54
CA VAL A 106 3.27 -0.48 -8.35
C VAL A 106 3.73 0.95 -8.61
N LEU A 107 4.94 1.33 -8.18
CA LEU A 107 5.55 2.63 -8.46
C LEU A 107 5.78 2.84 -9.96
N GLU A 108 6.29 1.85 -10.67
CA GLU A 108 6.48 1.92 -12.12
C GLU A 108 5.16 2.08 -12.87
N ALA A 109 4.15 1.25 -12.55
CA ALA A 109 2.83 1.37 -13.16
C ALA A 109 2.18 2.74 -12.88
N ALA A 110 2.31 3.23 -11.64
CA ALA A 110 1.83 4.55 -11.26
C ALA A 110 2.59 5.69 -11.98
N LEU A 111 3.89 5.55 -12.20
CA LEU A 111 4.72 6.53 -12.91
C LEU A 111 4.37 6.59 -14.40
N GLU A 112 4.23 5.45 -15.06
CA GLU A 112 3.78 5.36 -16.45
C GLU A 112 2.40 6.01 -16.61
N TYR A 113 1.47 5.66 -15.73
CA TYR A 113 0.14 6.26 -15.69
C TYR A 113 0.19 7.78 -15.49
N PHE A 114 0.92 8.24 -14.47
CA PHE A 114 1.08 9.64 -14.12
C PHE A 114 1.65 10.47 -15.28
N ARG A 115 2.63 9.94 -16.01
CA ARG A 115 3.22 10.62 -17.18
C ARG A 115 2.23 10.79 -18.32
N ALA A 116 1.28 9.88 -18.47
CA ALA A 116 0.24 9.94 -19.48
C ALA A 116 -0.97 10.80 -19.07
N LEU A 117 -1.10 11.20 -17.80
CA LEU A 117 -2.21 12.02 -17.33
C LEU A 117 -2.16 13.44 -17.92
N PRO A 118 -3.32 13.98 -18.37
CA PRO A 118 -3.41 15.34 -18.88
C PRO A 118 -3.57 16.38 -17.75
N GLY A 119 -2.91 17.53 -17.91
CA GLY A 119 -3.18 18.79 -17.19
C GLY A 119 -3.50 18.63 -15.70
N GLY A 120 -4.66 19.16 -15.28
CA GLY A 120 -5.08 19.19 -13.88
C GLY A 120 -5.23 17.83 -13.21
N ARG A 121 -5.49 16.73 -13.95
CA ARG A 121 -5.53 15.38 -13.35
C ARG A 121 -4.14 14.94 -12.90
N ARG A 122 -3.11 15.28 -13.69
CA ARG A 122 -1.72 15.00 -13.33
C ARG A 122 -1.31 15.79 -12.08
N GLU A 123 -1.67 17.06 -12.00
CA GLU A 123 -1.37 17.92 -10.85
C GLU A 123 -2.07 17.47 -9.57
N ALA A 124 -3.29 16.92 -9.69
CA ALA A 124 -4.07 16.42 -8.57
C ALA A 124 -3.69 14.99 -8.13
N PHE A 125 -3.03 14.21 -8.99
CA PHE A 125 -2.70 12.81 -8.71
C PHE A 125 -1.82 12.66 -7.47
N ARG A 126 -2.07 11.64 -6.64
CA ARG A 126 -1.24 11.34 -5.47
C ARG A 126 -0.98 9.85 -5.37
N PHE A 127 0.25 9.51 -4.97
CA PHE A 127 0.65 8.16 -4.61
C PHE A 127 0.94 8.12 -3.10
N HIS A 128 0.10 7.46 -2.32
CA HIS A 128 0.30 7.31 -0.88
C HIS A 128 0.85 5.92 -0.56
N HIS A 129 2.10 5.87 -0.11
CA HIS A 129 2.74 4.67 0.44
C HIS A 129 2.47 4.56 1.94
N VAL A 130 1.81 3.48 2.36
CA VAL A 130 1.55 3.20 3.77
C VAL A 130 2.65 2.28 4.31
N SER A 131 3.33 2.76 5.35
CA SER A 131 4.45 2.11 6.00
C SER A 131 4.27 2.07 7.51
N THR A 132 5.33 1.71 8.22
CA THR A 132 5.33 1.37 9.64
C THR A 132 6.40 2.17 10.37
N ASP A 133 6.19 2.42 11.66
CA ASP A 133 7.19 2.94 12.58
C ASP A 133 8.39 1.99 12.81
N GLU A 134 8.23 0.69 12.56
CA GLU A 134 9.31 -0.30 12.72
C GLU A 134 10.54 -0.02 11.84
N VAL A 135 10.41 0.80 10.79
CA VAL A 135 11.55 1.23 9.96
C VAL A 135 12.57 2.04 10.77
N PHE A 136 12.15 2.66 11.86
CA PHE A 136 13.00 3.46 12.75
C PHE A 136 13.72 2.62 13.83
N GLY A 137 13.47 1.29 13.86
CA GLY A 137 14.12 0.38 14.80
C GLY A 137 13.47 0.37 16.17
N SER A 138 14.26 0.55 17.23
CA SER A 138 13.78 0.46 18.62
C SER A 138 14.12 1.72 19.41
N LEU A 139 13.21 2.12 20.29
CA LEU A 139 13.46 3.11 21.34
C LEU A 139 13.87 2.43 22.65
N GLY A 140 14.45 3.22 23.55
CA GLY A 140 14.62 2.83 24.95
C GLY A 140 13.30 2.94 25.72
N THR A 141 13.38 3.09 27.05
CA THR A 141 12.21 3.33 27.90
C THR A 141 11.57 4.70 27.71
N GLU A 142 12.32 5.64 27.13
CA GLU A 142 11.89 7.00 26.83
C GLU A 142 12.15 7.35 25.36
N GLY A 143 11.45 8.37 24.86
CA GLY A 143 11.58 8.89 23.50
C GLY A 143 10.37 8.58 22.61
N TYR A 144 10.38 9.17 21.42
CA TYR A 144 9.38 8.96 20.38
C TYR A 144 10.05 9.07 19.01
N PHE A 145 9.47 8.39 18.02
CA PHE A 145 9.90 8.55 16.63
C PHE A 145 9.37 9.86 16.04
N THR A 146 10.16 10.43 15.14
CA THR A 146 9.81 11.62 14.34
C THR A 146 10.05 11.31 12.87
N GLU A 147 9.51 12.13 11.99
CA GLU A 147 9.74 12.02 10.53
C GLU A 147 11.21 12.22 10.14
N THR A 148 12.04 12.76 11.05
CA THR A 148 13.50 12.92 10.87
C THR A 148 14.33 11.83 11.56
N THR A 149 13.69 10.86 12.22
CA THR A 149 14.40 9.74 12.85
C THR A 149 15.09 8.88 11.78
N PRO A 150 16.38 8.53 11.95
CA PRO A 150 17.07 7.65 11.00
C PRO A 150 16.45 6.26 10.94
N TYR A 151 16.46 5.67 9.75
CA TYR A 151 16.04 4.29 9.54
C TYR A 151 17.04 3.34 10.22
N ALA A 152 16.54 2.37 10.97
CA ALA A 152 17.33 1.37 11.68
C ALA A 152 16.57 0.03 11.83
N PRO A 153 16.06 -0.56 10.73
CA PRO A 153 15.21 -1.76 10.79
C PRO A 153 15.94 -2.96 11.40
N ARG A 154 15.19 -3.83 12.09
CA ARG A 154 15.74 -4.95 12.89
C ARG A 154 15.19 -6.34 12.53
N SER A 155 14.33 -6.44 11.53
CA SER A 155 13.71 -7.68 11.06
C SER A 155 13.65 -7.71 9.54
N PRO A 156 13.52 -8.89 8.90
CA PRO A 156 13.31 -8.96 7.44
C PRO A 156 12.06 -8.18 7.00
N TYR A 157 10.99 -8.20 7.80
CA TYR A 157 9.82 -7.35 7.61
C TYR A 157 10.17 -5.85 7.60
N SER A 158 10.72 -5.31 8.69
CA SER A 158 11.02 -3.87 8.79
C SER A 158 12.06 -3.42 7.77
N ALA A 159 13.03 -4.28 7.42
CA ALA A 159 14.02 -3.99 6.38
C ALA A 159 13.37 -3.92 4.98
N SER A 160 12.39 -4.79 4.71
CA SER A 160 11.63 -4.74 3.46
C SER A 160 10.77 -3.49 3.34
N LYS A 161 10.14 -3.05 4.45
CA LYS A 161 9.36 -1.80 4.51
C LYS A 161 10.25 -0.55 4.42
N ALA A 162 11.41 -0.58 5.07
CA ALA A 162 12.41 0.48 4.91
C ALA A 162 12.87 0.63 3.45
N SER A 163 13.07 -0.50 2.77
CA SER A 163 13.43 -0.52 1.35
C SER A 163 12.31 0.05 0.47
N SER A 164 11.04 -0.28 0.77
CA SER A 164 9.88 0.25 0.04
C SER A 164 9.72 1.76 0.23
N ASP A 165 9.99 2.28 1.42
CA ASP A 165 10.00 3.73 1.70
C ASP A 165 11.07 4.44 0.88
N HIS A 166 12.28 3.89 0.80
CA HIS A 166 13.36 4.43 -0.02
C HIS A 166 13.03 4.43 -1.52
N LEU A 167 12.41 3.36 -2.03
CA LEU A 167 11.93 3.33 -3.41
C LEU A 167 10.89 4.43 -3.69
N ALA A 168 9.89 4.56 -2.81
CA ALA A 168 8.84 5.56 -2.97
C ALA A 168 9.42 6.99 -2.96
N SER A 169 10.33 7.29 -2.02
CA SER A 169 11.05 8.56 -1.95
C SER A 169 11.91 8.79 -3.21
N ALA A 170 12.64 7.78 -3.67
CA ALA A 170 13.49 7.90 -4.86
C ALA A 170 12.67 8.18 -6.13
N TRP A 171 11.49 7.56 -6.27
CA TRP A 171 10.58 7.81 -7.41
C TRP A 171 10.06 9.25 -7.43
N HIS A 172 9.81 9.82 -6.24
CA HIS A 172 9.48 11.22 -6.12
C HIS A 172 10.65 12.12 -6.57
N HIS A 173 11.83 11.95 -5.94
CA HIS A 173 12.97 12.82 -6.22
C HIS A 173 13.50 12.71 -7.65
N THR A 174 13.48 11.51 -8.23
CA THR A 174 14.06 11.26 -9.56
C THR A 174 13.08 11.54 -10.69
N PHE A 175 11.81 11.15 -10.53
CA PHE A 175 10.83 11.17 -11.62
C PHE A 175 9.68 12.15 -11.42
N GLY A 176 9.63 12.83 -10.27
CA GLY A 176 8.58 13.80 -9.95
C GLY A 176 7.21 13.17 -9.65
N LEU A 177 7.17 11.86 -9.33
CA LEU A 177 5.92 11.23 -8.90
C LEU A 177 5.46 11.87 -7.57
N PRO A 178 4.20 12.31 -7.44
CA PRO A 178 3.73 12.99 -6.23
C PRO A 178 3.43 11.98 -5.11
N VAL A 179 4.49 11.53 -4.44
CA VAL A 179 4.45 10.52 -3.38
C VAL A 179 4.23 11.16 -2.00
N VAL A 180 3.45 10.50 -1.17
CA VAL A 180 3.31 10.72 0.27
C VAL A 180 3.63 9.42 0.98
N ILE A 181 4.44 9.47 2.04
CA ILE A 181 4.76 8.30 2.88
C ILE A 181 4.19 8.56 4.27
N SER A 182 3.58 7.53 4.88
CA SER A 182 3.14 7.59 6.28
C SER A 182 3.66 6.38 7.05
N ASN A 183 4.33 6.61 8.17
CA ASN A 183 4.80 5.59 9.09
C ASN A 183 3.90 5.61 10.35
N CYS A 184 3.05 4.59 10.52
CA CYS A 184 2.12 4.52 11.65
C CYS A 184 2.58 3.48 12.68
N SER A 185 2.13 3.66 13.92
CA SER A 185 2.32 2.69 15.00
C SER A 185 1.44 1.45 14.81
N ASN A 186 1.60 0.48 15.71
CA ASN A 186 0.74 -0.70 15.76
C ASN A 186 -0.75 -0.35 15.73
N ASN A 187 -1.48 -1.11 14.91
CA ASN A 187 -2.93 -0.99 14.74
C ASN A 187 -3.63 -2.14 15.47
N TYR A 188 -4.85 -1.90 15.97
CA TYR A 188 -5.71 -2.91 16.56
C TYR A 188 -7.18 -2.57 16.31
N GLY A 189 -8.05 -3.58 16.27
CA GLY A 189 -9.49 -3.35 16.12
C GLY A 189 -10.23 -4.40 15.27
N PRO A 190 -11.48 -4.08 14.88
CA PRO A 190 -12.31 -4.99 14.08
C PRO A 190 -11.62 -5.41 12.78
N ARG A 191 -11.78 -6.67 12.36
CA ARG A 191 -11.22 -7.23 11.10
C ARG A 191 -9.70 -7.46 11.11
N GLN A 192 -9.08 -7.42 12.29
CA GLN A 192 -7.71 -7.88 12.48
C GLN A 192 -7.64 -9.39 12.35
N PHE A 193 -6.69 -9.88 11.55
CA PHE A 193 -6.43 -11.32 11.42
C PHE A 193 -5.90 -11.86 12.76
N PRO A 194 -6.43 -12.99 13.26
CA PRO A 194 -6.00 -13.57 14.54
C PRO A 194 -4.60 -14.18 14.50
#